data_AF-A0A257JGN8-F1
#
_entry.id   AF-A0A257JGN8-F1
#
_cell.length_a   1.000
_cell.length_b   1.000
_cell.length_c   1.000
_cell.angle_alpha   90.00
_cell.angle_beta   90.00
_cell.angle_gamma   90.00
#
_symmetry.space_group_name_H-M   'P 1'
#
loop_
_entity.id
_entity.type
_entity.pdbx_description
1 polymer ?
#
loop_
_entity_poly.entity_id
_entity_poly.type
_entity_poly.pdbx_seq_one_letter_code
_entity_poly.pdbx_strand_id
1 'polypeptide(L)'
;LDVTIQKQILDLLADLQREHGMGLLLITHDLAVVAGMAHQVALMYAGQIIEVAPAAQFFSQPRHPYAQALLRALPDAQRRHQALEAIGGTVPPLTQSFAGCRFAPRCAHAQPACETTVPELQGPAGQQVRCLRLQAGGGGLSAPPPAADPAGDDLPQAGAATAAAKGPPLVQVAGMSVSFTLRKGLWQRQAPRFDAVRGVSFQLQAGQTLALVGESGCGKTTTGKAIVQLLRHQAVIDGQALLDGQNLFDL
;
A
#
# COMPACT_ATOMS: atom_id res chain seq x y z
N LEU A 1 9.46 3.57 4.45
CA LEU A 1 9.76 4.86 5.08
C LEU A 1 8.50 5.28 5.83
N ASP A 2 8.61 5.92 6.98
CA ASP A 2 7.39 6.48 7.62
C ASP A 2 6.80 7.58 6.73
N VAL A 3 5.47 7.78 6.77
CA VAL A 3 4.75 8.73 5.91
C VAL A 3 5.28 10.15 6.12
N THR A 4 5.65 10.50 7.36
CA THR A 4 6.22 11.81 7.69
C THR A 4 7.60 12.02 7.06
N ILE A 5 8.50 11.05 7.22
CA ILE A 5 9.86 11.12 6.64
C ILE A 5 9.79 11.07 5.12
N GLN A 6 8.88 10.27 4.57
CA GLN A 6 8.61 10.22 3.13
C GLN A 6 8.24 11.61 2.61
N LYS A 7 7.28 12.28 3.25
CA LYS A 7 6.91 13.65 2.87
C LYS A 7 8.11 14.60 2.93
N GLN A 8 8.90 14.58 4.00
CA GLN A 8 10.09 15.45 4.11
C GLN A 8 11.10 15.24 2.99
N ILE A 9 11.37 13.98 2.61
CA ILE A 9 12.29 13.68 1.50
C ILE A 9 11.70 14.18 0.17
N LEU A 10 10.40 13.97 -0.05
CA LEU A 10 9.72 14.40 -1.27
C LEU A 10 9.69 15.92 -1.39
N ASP A 11 9.42 16.64 -0.30
CA ASP A 11 9.44 18.11 -0.25
C ASP A 11 10.85 18.63 -0.57
N LEU A 12 11.89 18.05 0.03
CA LEU A 12 13.29 18.40 -0.27
C LEU A 12 13.65 18.15 -1.74
N LEU A 13 13.22 17.03 -2.33
CA LEU A 13 13.45 16.74 -3.74
C LEU A 13 12.75 17.77 -4.65
N ALA A 14 11.55 18.21 -4.27
CA ALA A 14 10.80 19.23 -5.01
C ALA A 14 11.46 20.61 -4.90
N ASP A 15 12.01 20.97 -3.74
CA ASP A 15 12.78 22.21 -3.55
C ASP A 15 14.04 22.23 -4.41
N LEU A 16 14.85 21.16 -4.36
CA LEU A 16 16.06 21.03 -5.17
C LEU A 16 15.76 21.07 -6.68
N GLN A 17 14.64 20.45 -7.08
CA GLN A 17 14.18 20.46 -8.47
C GLN A 17 13.88 21.89 -8.95
N ARG A 18 13.22 22.71 -8.13
CA ARG A 18 12.90 24.11 -8.43
C ARG A 18 14.13 25.02 -8.40
N GLU A 19 14.97 24.88 -7.37
CA GLU A 19 16.13 25.74 -7.17
C GLU A 19 17.19 25.56 -8.26
N HIS A 20 17.43 24.31 -8.67
CA HIS A 20 18.47 23.99 -9.66
C HIS A 20 17.95 23.79 -11.08
N GLY A 21 16.63 23.83 -11.31
CA GLY A 21 16.03 23.61 -12.63
C GLY A 21 16.30 22.21 -13.20
N MET A 22 16.51 21.20 -12.34
CA MET A 22 16.85 19.85 -12.77
C MET A 22 15.63 19.03 -13.21
N GLY A 23 15.86 18.03 -14.07
CA GLY A 23 14.87 17.00 -14.37
C GLY A 23 14.84 15.92 -13.29
N LEU A 24 13.65 15.49 -12.88
CA LEU A 24 13.46 14.44 -11.87
C LEU A 24 12.64 13.28 -12.44
N LEU A 25 13.23 12.08 -12.46
CA LEU A 25 12.51 10.82 -12.75
C LEU A 25 12.20 10.11 -11.44
N LEU A 26 10.93 10.12 -11.04
CA LEU A 26 10.44 9.44 -9.84
C LEU A 26 9.80 8.09 -10.21
N ILE A 27 10.32 6.99 -9.65
CA ILE A 27 9.76 5.64 -9.82
C ILE A 27 9.07 5.24 -8.51
N THR A 28 7.75 5.10 -8.53
CA THR A 28 6.96 4.70 -7.37
C THR A 28 5.71 3.93 -7.82
N HIS A 29 5.13 3.15 -6.90
CA HIS A 29 3.82 2.51 -7.06
C HIS A 29 2.71 3.25 -6.30
N ASP A 30 3.06 4.27 -5.53
CA ASP A 30 2.12 5.08 -4.74
C ASP A 30 1.58 6.24 -5.59
N LEU A 31 0.31 6.13 -5.99
CA LEU A 31 -0.37 7.14 -6.80
C LEU A 31 -0.61 8.45 -6.05
N ALA A 32 -0.69 8.45 -4.71
CA ALA A 32 -0.84 9.67 -3.92
C ALA A 32 0.44 10.52 -3.97
N VAL A 33 1.61 9.88 -3.94
CA VAL A 33 2.90 10.55 -4.14
C VAL A 33 2.97 11.16 -5.54
N VAL A 34 2.58 10.39 -6.57
CA VAL A 34 2.59 10.87 -7.96
C VAL A 34 1.68 12.09 -8.14
N ALA A 35 0.48 12.08 -7.55
CA ALA A 35 -0.47 13.19 -7.62
C ALA A 35 0.08 14.51 -7.03
N GLY A 36 0.94 14.42 -6.00
CA GLY A 36 1.51 15.60 -5.34
C GLY A 36 2.82 16.12 -5.95
N MET A 37 3.54 15.32 -6.73
CA MET A 37 4.91 15.65 -7.17
C MET A 37 5.12 15.70 -8.68
N ALA A 38 4.39 14.89 -9.45
CA ALA A 38 4.69 14.71 -10.85
C ALA A 38 4.01 15.77 -11.70
N HIS A 39 4.74 16.35 -12.66
CA HIS A 39 4.14 17.15 -13.73
C HIS A 39 3.50 16.25 -14.80
N GLN A 40 4.14 15.10 -15.07
CA GLN A 40 3.76 14.13 -16.09
C GLN A 40 3.85 12.72 -15.52
N VAL A 41 2.90 11.86 -15.89
CA VAL A 41 2.80 10.47 -15.45
C VAL A 41 3.04 9.57 -16.65
N ALA A 42 3.92 8.59 -16.50
CA ALA A 42 4.08 7.48 -17.42
C ALA A 42 3.72 6.17 -16.68
N LEU A 43 2.52 5.66 -16.94
CA LEU A 43 2.04 4.42 -16.33
C LEU A 43 2.57 3.22 -17.12
N MET A 44 3.15 2.27 -16.40
CA MET A 44 3.63 1.01 -16.97
C MET A 44 2.74 -0.16 -16.58
N TYR A 45 2.60 -1.12 -17.50
CA TYR A 45 2.00 -2.42 -17.23
C TYR A 45 2.76 -3.51 -17.99
N ALA A 46 3.08 -4.60 -17.30
CA ALA A 46 3.77 -5.77 -17.85
C ALA A 46 4.95 -5.39 -18.76
N GLY A 47 5.82 -4.48 -18.31
CA GLY A 47 7.04 -4.08 -19.04
C GLY A 47 6.83 -3.09 -20.20
N GLN A 48 5.65 -2.48 -20.34
CA GLN A 48 5.37 -1.46 -21.36
C GLN A 48 4.78 -0.19 -20.74
N ILE A 49 5.18 0.98 -21.24
CA ILE A 49 4.44 2.23 -21.00
C ILE A 49 3.10 2.13 -21.75
N ILE A 50 2.00 2.16 -21.00
CA ILE A 50 0.65 2.02 -21.53
C ILE A 50 -0.12 3.33 -21.58
N GLU A 51 0.29 4.32 -20.78
CA GLU A 51 -0.29 5.66 -20.79
C GLU A 51 0.75 6.69 -20.35
N VAL A 52 0.80 7.80 -21.07
CA VAL A 52 1.57 8.99 -20.73
C VAL A 52 0.61 10.16 -20.76
N ALA A 53 0.55 10.96 -19.70
CA ALA A 53 -0.31 12.15 -19.65
C ALA A 53 0.22 13.17 -18.62
N PRO A 54 -0.15 14.46 -18.73
CA PRO A 54 0.00 15.40 -17.62
C PRO A 54 -0.69 14.84 -16.37
N ALA A 55 -0.08 15.00 -15.20
CA ALA A 55 -0.58 14.38 -13.97
C ALA A 55 -2.03 14.77 -13.67
N ALA A 56 -2.37 16.05 -13.79
CA ALA A 56 -3.74 16.54 -13.61
C ALA A 56 -4.75 15.78 -14.49
N GLN A 57 -4.42 15.55 -15.76
CA GLN A 57 -5.28 14.83 -16.68
C GLN A 57 -5.34 13.34 -16.39
N PHE A 58 -4.20 12.71 -16.07
CA PHE A 58 -4.14 11.30 -15.70
C PHE A 58 -5.08 10.97 -14.54
N PHE A 59 -5.11 11.81 -13.50
CA PHE A 59 -5.96 11.61 -12.34
C PHE A 59 -7.44 11.97 -12.58
N SER A 60 -7.74 12.95 -13.45
CA SER A 60 -9.13 13.34 -13.73
C SER A 60 -9.80 12.50 -14.82
N GLN A 61 -9.04 12.09 -15.83
CA GLN A 61 -9.52 11.47 -17.07
C GLN A 61 -8.50 10.43 -17.58
N PRO A 62 -8.20 9.37 -16.80
CA PRO A 62 -7.32 8.29 -17.25
C PRO A 62 -7.88 7.63 -18.52
N ARG A 63 -7.00 7.41 -19.50
CA ARG A 63 -7.39 6.89 -20.82
C ARG A 63 -7.31 5.37 -20.89
N HIS A 64 -6.31 4.73 -20.31
CA HIS A 64 -6.16 3.28 -20.44
C HIS A 64 -7.11 2.55 -19.45
N PRO A 65 -7.79 1.46 -19.84
CA PRO A 65 -8.67 0.70 -18.94
C PRO A 65 -8.02 0.29 -17.60
N TYR A 66 -6.73 -0.06 -17.63
CA TYR A 66 -5.96 -0.33 -16.42
C TYR A 66 -5.79 0.91 -15.52
N ALA A 67 -5.51 2.09 -16.10
CA ALA A 67 -5.41 3.34 -15.32
C ALA A 67 -6.75 3.68 -14.65
N GLN A 68 -7.86 3.50 -15.38
CA GLN A 68 -9.22 3.66 -14.84
C GLN A 68 -9.51 2.70 -13.71
N ALA A 69 -9.16 1.43 -13.87
CA ALA A 69 -9.34 0.43 -12.83
C ALA A 69 -8.48 0.73 -11.59
N LEU A 70 -7.23 1.17 -11.78
CA LEU A 70 -6.35 1.61 -10.69
C LEU A 70 -6.95 2.76 -9.88
N LEU A 71 -7.43 3.82 -10.54
CA LEU A 71 -8.01 4.96 -9.83
C LEU A 71 -9.35 4.64 -9.16
N ARG A 72 -10.13 3.69 -9.70
CA ARG A 72 -11.36 3.20 -9.07
C ARG A 72 -11.10 2.29 -7.86
N ALA A 73 -9.96 1.61 -7.84
CA ALA A 73 -9.51 0.79 -6.72
C ALA A 73 -8.94 1.63 -5.55
N LEU A 74 -8.65 2.92 -5.77
CA LEU A 74 -8.15 3.79 -4.69
C LEU A 74 -9.26 4.15 -3.70
N PRO A 75 -9.01 4.05 -2.39
CA PRO A 75 -9.96 4.46 -1.37
C PRO A 75 -10.20 5.97 -1.42
N ASP A 76 -11.46 6.35 -1.54
CA ASP A 76 -11.92 7.74 -1.58
C ASP A 76 -12.78 8.02 -0.34
N ALA A 77 -12.48 9.08 0.39
CA ALA A 77 -13.24 9.48 1.57
C ALA A 77 -14.72 9.76 1.26
N GLN A 78 -15.06 10.11 0.01
CA GLN A 78 -16.44 10.29 -0.44
C GLN A 78 -17.14 8.98 -0.84
N ARG A 79 -16.38 7.89 -1.01
CA ARG A 79 -16.89 6.55 -1.35
C ARG A 79 -16.80 5.57 -0.19
N ARG A 80 -16.77 6.08 1.05
CA ARG A 80 -16.93 5.27 2.25
C ARG A 80 -18.21 4.43 2.08
N HIS A 81 -18.11 3.11 2.27
CA HIS A 81 -19.18 2.11 2.11
C HIS A 81 -19.46 1.60 0.68
N GLN A 82 -18.67 1.96 -0.33
CA GLN A 82 -18.73 1.28 -1.64
C GLN A 82 -17.64 0.21 -1.72
N ALA A 83 -17.94 -0.94 -2.33
CA ALA A 83 -16.95 -1.97 -2.61
C ALA A 83 -15.86 -1.36 -3.53
N LEU A 84 -14.60 -1.49 -3.14
CA LEU A 84 -13.49 -1.10 -3.99
C LEU A 84 -13.42 -2.06 -5.18
N GLU A 85 -13.29 -1.51 -6.37
CA GLU A 85 -13.18 -2.34 -7.57
C GLU A 85 -11.85 -3.08 -7.57
N ALA A 86 -11.89 -4.40 -7.45
CA ALA A 86 -10.70 -5.23 -7.56
C ALA A 86 -10.37 -5.49 -9.04
N ILE A 87 -9.12 -5.25 -9.43
CA ILE A 87 -8.64 -5.58 -10.78
C ILE A 87 -8.41 -7.10 -10.86
N GLY A 88 -9.42 -7.84 -11.33
CA GLY A 88 -9.39 -9.30 -11.42
C GLY A 88 -8.19 -9.88 -12.17
N GLY A 89 -7.88 -11.15 -11.88
CA GLY A 89 -6.76 -11.90 -12.45
C GLY A 89 -5.39 -11.50 -11.90
N THR A 90 -4.34 -12.21 -12.34
CA THR A 90 -2.95 -11.98 -11.93
C THR A 90 -2.16 -11.24 -13.01
N VAL A 91 -1.13 -10.48 -12.60
CA VAL A 91 -0.23 -9.84 -13.58
C VAL A 91 0.46 -10.96 -14.39
N PRO A 92 0.42 -10.91 -15.73
CA PRO A 92 1.05 -11.94 -16.56
C PRO A 92 2.57 -11.94 -16.34
N PRO A 93 3.21 -13.12 -16.29
CA PRO A 93 4.66 -13.22 -16.18
C PRO A 93 5.32 -12.62 -17.42
N LEU A 94 6.41 -11.87 -17.23
CA LEU A 94 7.13 -11.24 -18.35
C LEU A 94 7.86 -12.24 -19.26
N THR A 95 7.95 -13.51 -18.86
CA THR A 95 8.57 -14.60 -19.61
C THR A 95 7.67 -15.20 -20.69
N GLN A 96 6.37 -14.91 -20.67
CA GLN A 96 5.45 -15.40 -21.69
C GLN A 96 5.56 -14.61 -23.00
N SER A 97 5.12 -15.20 -24.12
CA SER A 97 4.96 -14.49 -25.37
C SER A 97 3.66 -13.67 -25.35
N PHE A 98 3.72 -12.44 -25.89
CA PHE A 98 2.56 -11.55 -25.99
C PHE A 98 2.23 -11.34 -27.47
N ALA A 99 1.16 -11.98 -27.95
CA ALA A 99 0.64 -11.80 -29.31
C ALA A 99 -0.30 -10.58 -29.43
N GLY A 100 -0.82 -10.09 -28.30
CA GLY A 100 -1.77 -8.98 -28.24
C GLY A 100 -1.51 -7.99 -27.11
N CYS A 101 -2.54 -7.21 -26.76
CA CYS A 101 -2.51 -6.31 -25.62
C CYS A 101 -2.21 -7.09 -24.32
N ARG A 102 -1.14 -6.70 -23.62
CA ARG A 102 -0.69 -7.37 -22.39
C ARG A 102 -1.72 -7.35 -21.27
N PHE A 103 -2.64 -6.38 -21.29
CA PHE A 103 -3.72 -6.23 -20.32
C PHE A 103 -5.03 -6.92 -20.72
N ALA A 104 -5.14 -7.47 -21.95
CA ALA A 104 -6.38 -8.09 -22.45
C ALA A 104 -7.02 -9.11 -21.48
N PRO A 105 -6.28 -10.02 -20.81
CA PRO A 105 -6.88 -11.01 -19.91
C PRO A 105 -7.56 -10.42 -18.65
N ARG A 106 -7.29 -9.15 -18.34
CA ARG A 106 -7.80 -8.45 -17.14
C ARG A 106 -8.59 -7.19 -17.50
N CYS A 107 -8.78 -6.94 -18.79
CA CYS A 107 -9.45 -5.74 -19.28
C CYS A 107 -10.95 -6.01 -19.40
N ALA A 108 -11.76 -5.30 -18.61
CA ALA A 108 -13.23 -5.32 -18.74
C ALA A 108 -13.75 -4.81 -20.11
N HIS A 109 -12.87 -4.22 -20.92
CA HIS A 109 -13.15 -3.71 -22.25
C HIS A 109 -12.36 -4.44 -23.35
N ALA A 110 -11.88 -5.67 -23.08
CA ALA A 110 -11.22 -6.47 -24.11
C ALA A 110 -12.17 -6.73 -25.29
N GLN A 111 -11.63 -6.63 -26.50
CA GLN A 111 -12.27 -7.01 -27.75
C GLN A 111 -11.44 -8.11 -28.41
N PRO A 112 -11.97 -8.93 -29.34
CA PRO A 112 -11.23 -10.03 -29.96
C PRO A 112 -9.88 -9.62 -30.55
N ALA A 113 -9.80 -8.42 -31.16
CA ALA A 113 -8.55 -7.88 -31.69
C ALA A 113 -7.46 -7.65 -30.62
N CYS A 114 -7.82 -7.48 -29.35
CA CYS A 114 -6.86 -7.31 -28.26
C CYS A 114 -6.02 -8.56 -27.98
N GLU A 115 -6.47 -9.75 -28.39
CA GLU A 115 -5.74 -11.00 -28.16
C GLU A 115 -4.63 -11.22 -29.21
N THR A 116 -4.81 -10.67 -30.41
CA THR A 116 -3.95 -10.93 -31.57
C THR A 116 -3.21 -9.70 -32.08
N THR A 117 -3.49 -8.52 -31.56
CA THR A 117 -2.87 -7.26 -32.00
C THR A 117 -2.25 -6.52 -30.83
N VAL A 118 -0.96 -6.21 -30.92
CA VAL A 118 -0.25 -5.41 -29.91
C VAL A 118 -0.51 -3.92 -30.18
N PRO A 119 -1.14 -3.18 -29.24
CA PRO A 119 -1.38 -1.75 -29.43
C PRO A 119 -0.07 -0.94 -29.38
N GLU A 120 0.10 -0.07 -30.37
CA GLU A 120 1.17 0.93 -30.38
C GLU A 120 0.91 2.07 -29.38
N LEU A 121 1.95 2.81 -28.99
CA LEU A 121 1.78 4.00 -28.18
C LEU A 121 1.42 5.17 -29.09
N GLN A 122 0.17 5.62 -29.05
CA GLN A 122 -0.34 6.63 -29.98
C GLN A 122 -0.89 7.86 -29.24
N GLY A 123 -0.81 9.03 -29.89
CA GLY A 123 -1.23 10.32 -29.35
C GLY A 123 -0.13 11.39 -29.47
N PRO A 124 -0.44 12.66 -29.18
CA PRO A 124 0.55 13.73 -29.17
C PRO A 124 1.61 13.50 -28.07
N ALA A 125 2.79 14.08 -28.26
CA ALA A 125 3.89 13.97 -27.30
C ALA A 125 3.43 14.43 -25.90
N GLY A 126 3.71 13.63 -24.88
CA GLY A 126 3.27 13.88 -23.50
C GLY A 126 1.83 13.45 -23.19
N GLN A 127 1.06 13.00 -24.18
CA GLN A 127 -0.31 12.52 -24.00
C GLN A 127 -0.59 11.31 -24.94
N GLN A 128 -0.09 10.15 -24.57
CA GLN A 128 -0.10 8.94 -25.41
C GLN A 128 -0.72 7.76 -24.69
N VAL A 129 -1.29 6.80 -25.42
CA VAL A 129 -1.93 5.60 -24.86
C VAL A 129 -1.72 4.38 -25.75
N ARG A 130 -1.53 3.20 -25.14
CA ARG A 130 -1.49 1.89 -25.80
C ARG A 130 -2.82 1.16 -25.64
N CYS A 131 -3.81 1.50 -26.45
CA CYS A 131 -5.13 0.85 -26.38
C CYS A 131 -5.82 0.82 -27.75
N LEU A 132 -6.07 -0.37 -28.29
CA LEU A 132 -6.72 -0.53 -29.61
C LEU A 132 -8.08 0.18 -29.68
N ARG A 133 -8.85 0.17 -28.59
CA ARG A 133 -10.16 0.82 -28.52
C ARG A 133 -10.08 2.33 -28.73
N LEU A 134 -9.03 2.97 -28.23
CA LEU A 134 -8.81 4.41 -28.37
C LEU A 134 -8.12 4.80 -29.68
N GLN A 135 -7.50 3.84 -30.37
CA GLN A 135 -6.87 4.05 -31.67
C GLN A 135 -7.90 4.03 -32.81
N ALA A 136 -8.93 3.20 -32.68
CA ALA A 136 -9.97 3.04 -33.72
C ALA A 136 -10.97 4.22 -33.82
N GLY A 137 -10.66 5.41 -33.27
CA GLY A 137 -11.57 6.55 -33.25
C GLY A 137 -12.79 6.38 -32.33
N GLY A 138 -12.81 5.33 -31.51
CA GLY A 138 -13.87 5.07 -30.53
C GLY A 138 -13.89 6.15 -29.45
N GLY A 139 -14.86 7.06 -29.54
CA GLY A 139 -15.07 8.13 -28.58
C GLY A 139 -15.23 7.58 -27.16
N GLY A 140 -14.28 7.92 -26.28
CA GLY A 140 -14.33 7.62 -24.86
C GLY A 140 -14.38 6.13 -24.48
N LEU A 141 -13.88 5.81 -23.29
CA LEU A 141 -14.28 4.57 -22.64
C LEU A 141 -15.66 4.83 -22.04
N SER A 142 -16.70 4.20 -22.59
CA SER A 142 -17.98 4.07 -21.89
C SER A 142 -17.72 3.33 -20.59
N ALA A 143 -18.44 3.67 -19.51
CA ALA A 143 -18.33 2.96 -18.24
C ALA A 143 -18.40 1.44 -18.49
N PRO A 144 -17.48 0.64 -17.93
CA PRO A 144 -17.57 -0.81 -18.06
C PRO A 144 -18.90 -1.29 -17.47
N PRO A 145 -19.46 -2.39 -17.99
CA PRO A 145 -20.47 -3.10 -17.23
C PRO A 145 -19.87 -3.41 -15.84
N PRO A 146 -20.66 -3.32 -14.75
CA PRO A 146 -20.16 -3.64 -13.42
C PRO A 146 -19.50 -5.02 -13.49
N ALA A 147 -18.24 -5.09 -13.04
CA ALA A 147 -17.55 -6.35 -12.92
C ALA A 147 -18.44 -7.28 -12.08
N ALA A 148 -18.71 -8.48 -12.58
CA ALA A 148 -19.44 -9.46 -11.79
C ALA A 148 -18.64 -9.72 -10.51
N ASP A 149 -19.23 -9.39 -9.36
CA ASP A 149 -18.63 -9.58 -8.04
C ASP A 149 -18.13 -11.03 -7.91
N PRO A 150 -16.81 -11.27 -7.84
CA PRO A 150 -16.32 -12.53 -7.35
C PRO A 150 -16.37 -12.42 -5.82
N ALA A 151 -17.46 -12.92 -5.26
CA ALA A 151 -17.74 -13.03 -3.83
C ALA A 151 -18.02 -11.69 -3.11
N GLY A 152 -19.29 -11.49 -2.79
CA GLY A 152 -19.67 -10.70 -1.63
C GLY A 152 -19.16 -11.41 -0.37
N ASP A 153 -17.98 -11.03 0.07
CA ASP A 153 -17.65 -11.10 1.48
C ASP A 153 -17.81 -9.69 2.04
N ASP A 154 -18.84 -9.51 2.85
CA ASP A 154 -19.06 -8.31 3.67
C ASP A 154 -17.77 -7.99 4.41
N LEU A 155 -17.03 -6.98 3.95
CA LEU A 155 -15.98 -6.37 4.75
C LEU A 155 -16.65 -5.83 6.02
N PRO A 156 -16.31 -6.34 7.22
CA PRO A 156 -16.93 -5.88 8.44
C PRO A 156 -16.68 -4.38 8.60
N GLN A 157 -17.78 -3.61 8.67
CA GLN A 157 -17.74 -2.17 8.86
C GLN A 157 -16.99 -1.86 10.16
N ALA A 158 -15.83 -1.20 10.05
CA ALA A 158 -15.02 -0.73 11.18
C ALA A 158 -15.73 0.26 12.12
N GLY A 159 -17.03 0.56 11.87
CA GLY A 159 -17.87 1.43 12.69
C GLY A 159 -19.08 0.76 13.35
N ALA A 160 -19.33 -0.54 13.14
CA ALA A 160 -20.52 -1.21 13.67
C ALA A 160 -20.26 -2.06 14.94
N ALA A 161 -19.03 -2.14 15.42
CA ALA A 161 -18.67 -2.80 16.68
C ALA A 161 -18.50 -1.79 17.84
N THR A 162 -19.44 -0.88 18.01
CA THR A 162 -19.76 -0.28 19.33
C THR A 162 -20.71 -1.15 20.14
N ALA A 163 -20.94 -2.40 19.72
CA ALA A 163 -21.47 -3.41 20.61
C ALA A 163 -20.38 -3.78 21.63
N ALA A 164 -20.54 -3.28 22.86
CA ALA A 164 -19.70 -3.58 24.01
C ALA A 164 -19.28 -5.06 24.00
N ALA A 165 -17.99 -5.32 23.84
CA ALA A 165 -17.42 -6.66 23.96
C ALA A 165 -17.82 -7.22 25.34
N LYS A 166 -18.67 -8.25 25.35
CA LYS A 166 -19.02 -8.99 26.56
C LYS A 166 -17.98 -10.09 26.75
N GLY A 167 -16.96 -9.82 27.56
CA GLY A 167 -15.94 -10.81 27.94
C GLY A 167 -14.66 -10.17 28.47
N PRO A 168 -13.77 -10.95 29.10
CA PRO A 168 -12.41 -10.50 29.38
C PRO A 168 -11.65 -10.22 28.06
N PRO A 169 -10.67 -9.31 28.07
CA PRO A 169 -9.86 -9.02 26.89
C PRO A 169 -9.12 -10.28 26.41
N LEU A 170 -9.14 -10.53 25.10
CA LEU A 170 -8.42 -11.64 24.46
C LEU A 170 -6.91 -11.44 24.60
N VAL A 171 -6.42 -10.23 24.31
CA VAL A 171 -5.04 -9.84 24.57
C VAL A 171 -4.99 -8.70 25.55
N GLN A 172 -4.18 -8.83 26.59
CA GLN A 172 -3.92 -7.77 27.56
C GLN A 172 -2.42 -7.57 27.72
N VAL A 173 -1.94 -6.38 27.39
CA VAL A 173 -0.56 -5.95 27.62
C VAL A 173 -0.57 -4.94 28.76
N ALA A 174 0.24 -5.17 29.80
CA ALA A 174 0.31 -4.33 30.98
C ALA A 174 1.76 -4.01 31.32
N GLY A 175 2.09 -2.71 31.28
CA GLY A 175 3.40 -2.16 31.66
C GLY A 175 4.58 -2.73 30.88
N MET A 176 4.35 -3.24 29.65
CA MET A 176 5.38 -3.99 28.93
C MET A 176 6.52 -3.06 28.51
N SER A 177 7.75 -3.46 28.82
CA SER A 177 8.98 -2.78 28.42
C SER A 177 9.90 -3.77 27.71
N VAL A 178 10.61 -3.31 26.70
CA VAL A 178 11.53 -4.15 25.91
C VAL A 178 12.85 -3.43 25.75
N SER A 179 13.93 -4.09 26.16
CA SER A 179 15.27 -3.53 26.12
C SER A 179 16.29 -4.45 25.47
N PHE A 180 17.18 -3.89 24.67
CA PHE A 180 18.25 -4.61 23.99
C PHE A 180 19.60 -4.28 24.64
N THR A 181 20.50 -5.27 24.68
CA THR A 181 21.89 -5.08 25.09
C THR A 181 22.77 -4.87 23.86
N LEU A 182 23.56 -3.81 23.85
CA LEU A 182 24.51 -3.53 22.77
C LEU A 182 25.81 -4.34 22.99
N ARG A 183 26.53 -4.62 21.91
CA ARG A 183 27.81 -5.33 21.99
C ARG A 183 28.83 -4.52 22.81
N LYS A 184 29.47 -5.19 23.76
CA LYS A 184 30.49 -4.64 24.65
C LYS A 184 31.77 -4.30 23.86
N GLY A 185 32.28 -3.08 24.00
CA GLY A 185 33.65 -2.75 23.60
C GLY A 185 34.68 -3.29 24.61
N LEU A 186 35.90 -3.61 24.17
CA LEU A 186 36.98 -4.22 24.97
C LEU A 186 37.29 -3.50 26.31
N TRP A 187 36.91 -2.22 26.45
CA TRP A 187 37.22 -1.36 27.58
C TRP A 187 36.00 -1.00 28.47
N GLN A 188 34.78 -1.42 28.13
CA GLN A 188 33.58 -1.04 28.90
C GLN A 188 33.23 -2.10 29.94
N ARG A 189 33.02 -1.71 31.20
CA ARG A 189 32.66 -2.65 32.29
C ARG A 189 31.24 -3.22 32.16
N GLN A 190 30.31 -2.51 31.51
CA GLN A 190 28.93 -2.94 31.29
C GLN A 190 28.51 -2.69 29.84
N ALA A 191 27.72 -3.60 29.27
CA ALA A 191 27.14 -3.42 27.94
C ALA A 191 26.03 -2.35 28.01
N PRO A 192 26.04 -1.32 27.14
CA PRO A 192 24.98 -0.32 27.17
C PRO A 192 23.63 -0.96 26.80
N ARG A 193 22.59 -0.66 27.61
CA ARG A 193 21.21 -1.13 27.41
C ARG A 193 20.41 -0.01 26.74
N PHE A 194 19.60 -0.36 25.75
CA PHE A 194 18.68 0.57 25.08
C PHE A 194 17.25 0.07 25.23
N ASP A 195 16.38 0.91 25.79
CA ASP A 195 14.95 0.62 25.95
C ASP A 195 14.18 1.03 24.70
N ALA A 196 13.78 0.03 23.91
CA ALA A 196 13.05 0.21 22.67
C ALA A 196 11.53 0.41 22.89
N VAL A 197 10.99 -0.09 24.00
CA VAL A 197 9.60 0.06 24.42
C VAL A 197 9.57 0.29 25.92
N ARG A 198 8.77 1.25 26.41
CA ARG A 198 8.69 1.62 27.83
C ARG A 198 7.25 1.65 28.32
N GLY A 199 6.88 0.69 29.16
CA GLY A 199 5.62 0.68 29.92
C GLY A 199 4.35 0.66 29.10
N VAL A 200 4.34 0.08 27.89
CA VAL A 200 3.15 0.10 27.03
C VAL A 200 2.04 -0.79 27.61
N SER A 201 0.81 -0.29 27.59
CA SER A 201 -0.36 -1.01 28.09
C SER A 201 -1.54 -0.81 27.15
N PHE A 202 -2.18 -1.90 26.76
CA PHE A 202 -3.39 -1.89 25.94
C PHE A 202 -4.14 -3.21 26.05
N GLN A 203 -5.40 -3.20 25.65
CA GLN A 203 -6.26 -4.37 25.62
C GLN A 203 -6.88 -4.51 24.23
N LEU A 204 -7.05 -5.76 23.78
CA LEU A 204 -7.72 -6.11 22.54
C LEU A 204 -8.78 -7.16 22.84
N GLN A 205 -10.03 -6.86 22.52
CA GLN A 205 -11.15 -7.79 22.68
C GLN A 205 -11.22 -8.76 21.50
N ALA A 206 -11.86 -9.91 21.70
CA ALA A 206 -12.19 -10.83 20.62
C ALA A 206 -13.05 -10.11 19.56
N GLY A 207 -12.69 -10.25 18.28
CA GLY A 207 -13.39 -9.61 17.16
C GLY A 207 -13.11 -8.11 16.98
N GLN A 208 -12.26 -7.50 17.81
CA GLN A 208 -11.82 -6.11 17.59
C GLN A 208 -10.53 -6.05 16.79
N THR A 209 -10.29 -4.88 16.19
CA THR A 209 -9.01 -4.55 15.55
C THR A 209 -8.39 -3.36 16.30
N LEU A 210 -7.19 -3.54 16.84
CA LEU A 210 -6.37 -2.46 17.40
C LEU A 210 -5.28 -2.13 16.39
N ALA A 211 -5.19 -0.85 16.00
CA ALA A 211 -4.10 -0.36 15.16
C ALA A 211 -3.02 0.30 16.04
N LEU A 212 -1.79 -0.20 15.98
CA LEU A 212 -0.63 0.41 16.62
C LEU A 212 0.15 1.22 15.57
N VAL A 213 0.04 2.54 15.60
CA VAL A 213 0.61 3.47 14.61
C VAL A 213 1.63 4.42 15.24
N GLY A 214 2.50 5.01 14.41
CA GLY A 214 3.56 5.93 14.86
C GLY A 214 4.75 5.96 13.91
N GLU A 215 5.72 6.82 14.18
CA GLU A 215 6.89 7.06 13.32
C GLU A 215 7.84 5.86 13.22
N SER A 216 8.75 5.88 12.23
CA SER A 216 9.82 4.87 12.14
C SER A 216 10.65 4.86 13.42
N GLY A 217 10.87 3.68 14.00
CA GLY A 217 11.65 3.52 15.23
C GLY A 217 10.89 3.75 16.54
N CYS A 218 9.61 4.10 16.53
CA CYS A 218 8.83 4.35 17.76
C CYS A 218 8.45 3.08 18.56
N GLY A 219 8.93 1.90 18.17
CA GLY A 219 8.72 0.65 18.91
C GLY A 219 7.61 -0.29 18.41
N LYS A 220 6.82 0.06 17.37
CA LYS A 220 5.69 -0.77 16.86
C LYS A 220 6.07 -2.24 16.60
N THR A 221 7.10 -2.46 15.79
CA THR A 221 7.58 -3.80 15.44
C THR A 221 8.16 -4.52 16.65
N THR A 222 8.82 -3.80 17.56
CA THR A 222 9.36 -4.35 18.80
C THR A 222 8.24 -4.83 19.72
N THR A 223 7.21 -4.01 19.93
CA THR A 223 6.00 -4.35 20.69
C THR A 223 5.34 -5.60 20.13
N GLY A 224 5.08 -5.64 18.81
CA GLY A 224 4.47 -6.81 18.17
C GLY A 224 5.31 -8.08 18.32
N LYS A 225 6.62 -8.00 18.00
CA LYS A 225 7.56 -9.13 18.12
C LYS A 225 7.71 -9.62 19.56
N ALA A 226 7.68 -8.73 20.55
CA ALA A 226 7.72 -9.12 21.95
C ALA A 226 6.49 -9.97 22.31
N ILE A 227 5.29 -9.50 21.98
CA ILE A 227 4.02 -10.20 22.26
C ILE A 227 4.01 -11.60 21.62
N VAL A 228 4.43 -11.73 20.36
CA VAL A 228 4.54 -13.04 19.68
C VAL A 228 5.85 -13.79 20.00
N GLN A 229 6.53 -13.41 21.08
CA GLN A 229 7.69 -14.11 21.65
C GLN A 229 8.93 -14.23 20.76
N LEU A 230 9.04 -13.45 19.68
CA LEU A 230 10.17 -13.51 18.74
C LEU A 230 11.47 -12.88 19.28
N LEU A 231 11.43 -12.28 20.47
CA LEU A 231 12.56 -11.56 21.08
C LEU A 231 13.16 -12.25 22.32
N ARG A 232 12.70 -13.45 22.71
CA ARG A 232 13.08 -14.17 23.95
C ARG A 232 14.59 -14.31 24.20
N HIS A 233 15.39 -14.35 23.13
CA HIS A 233 16.85 -14.48 23.22
C HIS A 233 17.61 -13.26 22.68
N GLN A 234 16.90 -12.18 22.37
CA GLN A 234 17.45 -10.97 21.75
C GLN A 234 17.27 -9.74 22.64
N ALA A 235 16.26 -9.74 23.51
CA ALA A 235 15.93 -8.63 24.37
C ALA A 235 15.56 -9.11 25.78
N VAL A 236 15.69 -8.21 26.74
CA VAL A 236 15.08 -8.34 28.07
C VAL A 236 13.68 -7.73 27.98
N ILE A 237 12.67 -8.50 28.38
CA ILE A 237 11.28 -8.08 28.36
C ILE A 237 10.78 -8.06 29.80
N ASP A 238 10.25 -6.91 30.22
CA ASP A 238 9.67 -6.69 31.54
C ASP A 238 8.16 -6.39 31.38
N GLY A 239 7.35 -6.66 32.42
CA GLY A 239 5.89 -6.49 32.39
C GLY A 239 5.15 -7.76 31.99
N GLN A 240 3.93 -7.63 31.46
CA GLN A 240 3.06 -8.78 31.17
C GLN A 240 2.33 -8.65 29.84
N ALA A 241 2.21 -9.78 29.13
CA ALA A 241 1.33 -9.92 27.98
C ALA A 241 0.50 -11.21 28.14
N LEU A 242 -0.80 -11.07 28.31
CA LEU A 242 -1.75 -12.17 28.47
C LEU A 242 -2.47 -12.45 27.14
N LEU A 243 -2.62 -13.71 26.78
CA LEU A 243 -3.53 -14.21 25.75
C LEU A 243 -4.51 -15.18 26.40
N ASP A 244 -5.80 -14.90 26.34
CA ASP A 244 -6.84 -15.68 27.03
C ASP A 244 -6.52 -15.91 28.52
N GLY A 245 -5.95 -14.89 29.18
CA GLY A 245 -5.53 -14.94 30.57
C GLY A 245 -4.21 -15.69 30.84
N GLN A 246 -3.59 -16.31 29.84
CA GLN A 246 -2.29 -16.98 29.97
C GLN A 246 -1.15 -16.01 29.66
N ASN A 247 -0.15 -15.93 30.54
CA ASN A 247 1.00 -15.06 30.32
C ASN A 247 1.94 -15.64 29.27
N LEU A 248 2.11 -14.90 28.17
CA LEU A 248 2.96 -15.27 27.04
C LEU A 248 4.45 -15.27 27.40
N PHE A 249 4.87 -14.60 28.46
CA PHE A 249 6.29 -14.57 28.85
C PHE A 249 6.71 -15.72 29.78
N ASP A 250 5.73 -16.50 30.26
CA ASP A 250 5.98 -17.65 31.15
C ASP A 250 5.98 -19.00 30.39
N LEU A 251 5.60 -19.00 29.11
CA LEU A 251 5.60 -20.18 28.22
C LEU A 251 7.01 -20.59 27.78
#